data_AF-A0A8E2VMM0-F1
#
_entry.id   AF-A0A8E2VMM0-F1
#
_cell.length_a   1.000
_cell.length_b   1.000
_cell.length_c   1.000
_cell.angle_alpha   90.00
_cell.angle_beta   90.00
_cell.angle_gamma   90.00
#
_symmetry.space_group_name_H-M   'P 1'
#
loop_
_entity.id
_entity.type
_entity.pdbx_description
1 polymer ?
#
loop_
_entity_poly.entity_id
_entity_poly.type
_entity_poly.pdbx_seq_one_letter_code
_entity_poly.pdbx_strand_id
1 'polypeptide(L)'
;MADFKALSTTIPADIFRRALWIKGEIPDGLSEHYEDLKSFWAESPRTWIFWQNWYEDMLAGRPVDWDFLRQVVLLPDEDWKAGPERIAERISGLQARYLAEKTPQAERIEFVPETGRFRAVPVPVVNPGLLGASLSQVSDALDDALAKPSNGLSERSREAHVLRRTVLKYGNDPQRIEMDLTTIHAALTRQIAREDLPPSEENLALQAACEEGARAVRATHPEIARNRQILSQQAWTEMTPEAKAIVEKALPVLTAISDQSLAEDFGADIPELVNDAIGPPPDWAPRLPGADPATRVFSRVSQMTIILRSSLETLDAVADRLGMTRGEVIGIFLSLVGIGLSLL
;
A
#
# COMPACT_ATOMS: atom_id res chain seq x y z
N MET A 1 -42.00 2.97 -6.45
CA MET A 1 -42.36 3.68 -7.70
C MET A 1 -41.29 4.68 -8.16
N ALA A 2 -40.57 5.35 -7.26
CA ALA A 2 -39.49 6.28 -7.63
C ALA A 2 -38.26 5.55 -8.23
N ASP A 3 -37.84 4.41 -7.66
CA ASP A 3 -36.63 3.70 -8.10
C ASP A 3 -36.76 3.09 -9.51
N PHE A 4 -37.92 2.50 -9.82
CA PHE A 4 -38.21 1.97 -11.16
C PHE A 4 -38.18 3.05 -12.26
N LYS A 5 -38.59 4.28 -11.96
CA LYS A 5 -38.56 5.41 -12.92
C LYS A 5 -37.14 5.95 -13.13
N ALA A 6 -36.26 5.80 -12.14
CA ALA A 6 -34.85 6.16 -12.26
C ALA A 6 -34.04 5.13 -13.06
N LEU A 7 -34.43 3.85 -13.02
CA LEU A 7 -33.79 2.78 -13.81
C LEU A 7 -34.05 2.92 -15.31
N SER A 8 -35.22 3.43 -15.72
CA SER A 8 -35.58 3.59 -17.14
C SER A 8 -34.79 4.66 -17.90
N THR A 9 -34.00 5.49 -17.20
CA THR A 9 -33.15 6.54 -17.80
C THR A 9 -31.66 6.32 -17.57
N THR A 10 -31.27 5.18 -16.98
CA THR A 10 -29.87 4.89 -16.60
C THR A 10 -29.17 4.10 -17.70
N ILE A 11 -27.92 4.46 -18.02
CA ILE A 11 -27.07 3.67 -18.90
C ILE A 11 -26.78 2.33 -18.18
N PRO A 12 -26.93 1.16 -18.82
CA PRO A 12 -26.76 -0.14 -18.15
C PRO A 12 -25.45 -0.30 -17.37
N ALA A 13 -24.37 0.34 -17.82
CA ALA A 13 -23.08 0.34 -17.14
C ALA A 13 -23.08 1.05 -15.77
N ASP A 14 -23.98 2.02 -15.56
CA ASP A 14 -24.04 2.83 -14.33
C ASP A 14 -24.92 2.19 -13.25
N ILE A 15 -25.60 1.09 -13.56
CA ILE A 15 -26.51 0.43 -12.60
C ILE A 15 -25.80 -0.06 -11.34
N PHE A 16 -24.54 -0.51 -11.49
CA PHE A 16 -23.70 -1.00 -10.38
C PHE A 16 -22.97 0.12 -9.64
N ARG A 17 -23.07 1.36 -10.10
CA ARG A 17 -22.44 2.54 -9.48
C ARG A 17 -23.42 3.38 -8.67
N ARG A 18 -24.62 2.85 -8.44
CA ARG A 18 -25.69 3.51 -7.72
C ARG A 18 -26.10 2.65 -6.55
N ALA A 19 -26.33 3.29 -5.41
CA ALA A 19 -26.96 2.61 -4.29
C ALA A 19 -28.29 1.99 -4.75
N LEU A 20 -28.53 0.75 -4.34
CA LEU A 20 -29.75 0.02 -4.70
C LEU A 20 -31.00 0.78 -4.24
N TRP A 21 -30.92 1.38 -3.05
CA TRP A 21 -31.99 2.15 -2.44
C TRP A 21 -31.69 3.65 -2.59
N ILE A 22 -32.36 4.32 -3.53
CA ILE A 22 -32.06 5.71 -3.91
C ILE A 22 -32.24 6.70 -2.74
N LYS A 23 -33.10 6.37 -1.77
CA LYS A 23 -33.32 7.18 -0.56
C LYS A 23 -32.42 6.77 0.62
N GLY A 24 -31.54 5.78 0.45
CA GLY A 24 -30.69 5.23 1.50
C GLY A 24 -31.40 4.31 2.48
N GLU A 25 -32.73 4.14 2.38
CA GLU A 25 -33.53 3.33 3.28
C GLU A 25 -33.90 1.99 2.63
N ILE A 26 -33.59 0.90 3.32
CA ILE A 26 -34.05 -0.44 2.96
C ILE A 26 -35.57 -0.48 3.17
N PRO A 27 -36.35 -1.02 2.21
CA PRO A 27 -37.79 -1.16 2.38
C PRO A 27 -38.15 -1.94 3.66
N ASP A 28 -39.16 -1.50 4.41
CA ASP A 28 -39.55 -2.09 5.71
C ASP A 28 -39.66 -3.61 5.68
N GLY A 29 -40.27 -4.18 4.63
CA GLY A 29 -40.43 -5.64 4.48
C GLY A 29 -39.15 -6.43 4.19
N LEU A 30 -38.03 -5.76 3.93
CA LEU A 30 -36.70 -6.39 3.76
C LEU A 30 -35.76 -6.09 4.92
N SER A 31 -36.10 -5.13 5.79
CA SER A 31 -35.23 -4.69 6.88
C SER A 31 -34.98 -5.83 7.88
N GLU A 32 -36.02 -6.54 8.31
CA GLU A 32 -35.92 -7.69 9.22
C GLU A 32 -35.01 -8.79 8.64
N HIS A 33 -35.21 -9.16 7.37
CA HIS A 33 -34.37 -10.16 6.70
C HIS A 33 -32.92 -9.72 6.51
N TYR A 34 -32.66 -8.41 6.38
CA TYR A 34 -31.30 -7.90 6.31
C TYR A 34 -30.61 -7.94 7.68
N GLU A 35 -31.34 -7.71 8.78
CA GLU A 35 -30.80 -7.92 10.13
C GLU A 35 -30.51 -9.40 10.41
N ASP A 36 -31.38 -10.32 9.97
CA ASP A 36 -31.14 -11.77 10.07
C ASP A 36 -29.87 -12.16 9.30
N LEU A 37 -29.68 -11.63 8.09
CA LEU A 37 -28.50 -11.89 7.26
C LEU A 37 -27.21 -11.35 7.91
N LYS A 38 -27.25 -10.14 8.47
CA LYS A 38 -26.11 -9.58 9.21
C LYS A 38 -25.78 -10.40 10.45
N SER A 39 -26.81 -10.90 11.16
CA SER A 39 -26.63 -11.77 12.32
C SER A 39 -25.95 -13.09 11.91
N PHE A 40 -26.38 -13.69 10.81
CA PHE A 40 -25.76 -14.89 10.24
C PHE A 40 -24.26 -14.68 9.91
N TRP A 41 -23.90 -13.56 9.28
CA TRP A 41 -22.49 -13.26 9.02
C TRP A 41 -21.68 -13.04 10.30
N ALA A 42 -22.30 -12.40 11.30
CA ALA A 42 -21.67 -12.13 12.60
C ALA A 42 -21.37 -13.39 13.41
N GLU A 43 -22.08 -14.51 13.17
CA GLU A 43 -21.80 -15.80 13.80
C GLU A 43 -20.44 -16.39 13.37
N SER A 44 -19.97 -16.08 12.16
CA SER A 44 -18.68 -16.56 11.65
C SER A 44 -18.02 -15.51 10.74
N PRO A 45 -17.54 -14.39 11.32
CA PRO A 45 -17.05 -13.27 10.53
C PRO A 45 -15.89 -13.66 9.62
N ARG A 46 -14.96 -14.51 10.07
CA ARG A 46 -13.82 -14.97 9.27
C ARG A 46 -14.23 -15.72 8.00
N THR A 47 -15.40 -16.36 8.02
CA THR A 47 -15.95 -17.11 6.90
C THR A 47 -16.71 -16.19 5.94
N TRP A 48 -17.45 -15.22 6.48
CA TRP A 48 -18.42 -14.45 5.71
C TRP A 48 -18.01 -13.02 5.37
N ILE A 49 -16.94 -12.47 5.97
CA ILE A 49 -16.57 -11.05 5.82
C ILE A 49 -16.39 -10.63 4.36
N PHE A 50 -15.85 -11.50 3.50
CA PHE A 50 -15.73 -11.21 2.07
C PHE A 50 -17.10 -11.01 1.41
N TRP A 51 -18.03 -11.94 1.65
CA TRP A 51 -19.36 -11.90 1.04
C TRP A 51 -20.22 -10.78 1.63
N GLN A 52 -20.08 -10.52 2.93
CA GLN A 52 -20.69 -9.37 3.59
C GLN A 52 -20.22 -8.07 2.93
N ASN A 53 -18.91 -7.84 2.84
CA ASN A 53 -18.35 -6.63 2.25
C ASN A 53 -18.79 -6.48 0.78
N TRP A 54 -18.69 -7.55 -0.01
CA TRP A 54 -19.16 -7.56 -1.41
C TRP A 54 -20.64 -7.19 -1.53
N TYR A 55 -21.50 -7.75 -0.67
CA TYR A 55 -22.94 -7.47 -0.69
C TYR A 55 -23.22 -6.02 -0.28
N GLU A 56 -22.59 -5.53 0.78
CA GLU A 56 -22.73 -4.15 1.25
C GLU A 56 -22.21 -3.13 0.23
N ASP A 57 -21.09 -3.43 -0.44
CA ASP A 57 -20.53 -2.62 -1.54
C ASP A 57 -21.51 -2.54 -2.71
N MET A 58 -22.07 -3.68 -3.12
CA MET A 58 -23.09 -3.74 -4.16
C MET A 58 -24.36 -2.96 -3.80
N LEU A 59 -24.83 -3.06 -2.54
CA LEU A 59 -25.96 -2.27 -2.06
C LEU A 59 -25.69 -0.76 -2.05
N ALA A 60 -24.47 -0.37 -1.71
CA ALA A 60 -24.04 1.02 -1.68
C ALA A 60 -23.70 1.58 -3.08
N GLY A 61 -23.62 0.73 -4.10
CA GLY A 61 -23.15 1.11 -5.44
C GLY A 61 -21.66 1.44 -5.49
N ARG A 62 -20.87 0.89 -4.56
CA ARG A 62 -19.41 1.02 -4.59
C ARG A 62 -18.83 0.16 -5.73
N PRO A 63 -17.77 0.61 -6.43
CA PRO A 63 -17.18 -0.15 -7.50
C PRO A 63 -16.73 -1.54 -7.05
N VAL A 64 -17.11 -2.57 -7.81
CA VAL A 64 -16.63 -3.95 -7.61
C VAL A 64 -15.44 -4.20 -8.51
N ASP A 65 -14.37 -4.75 -7.95
CA ASP A 65 -13.25 -5.27 -8.73
C ASP A 65 -13.65 -6.59 -9.40
N TRP A 66 -14.10 -6.48 -10.66
CA TRP A 66 -14.54 -7.61 -11.46
C TRP A 66 -13.40 -8.58 -11.81
N ASP A 67 -12.16 -8.09 -11.92
CA ASP A 67 -11.01 -8.94 -12.22
C ASP A 67 -10.69 -9.82 -11.01
N PHE A 68 -10.75 -9.27 -9.80
CA PHE A 68 -10.62 -10.04 -8.57
C PHE A 68 -11.78 -11.03 -8.38
N LEU A 69 -13.03 -10.56 -8.55
CA LEU A 69 -14.21 -11.42 -8.39
C LEU A 69 -14.19 -12.60 -9.37
N ARG A 70 -13.72 -12.37 -10.60
CA ARG A 70 -13.53 -13.44 -11.60
C ARG A 70 -12.57 -14.52 -11.08
N GLN A 71 -11.48 -14.16 -10.40
CA GLN A 71 -10.57 -15.15 -9.81
C GLN A 71 -11.23 -15.96 -8.70
N VAL A 72 -12.07 -15.34 -7.88
CA VAL A 72 -12.83 -16.01 -6.82
C VAL A 72 -13.83 -17.01 -7.41
N VAL A 73 -14.61 -16.60 -8.42
CA VAL A 73 -15.60 -17.47 -9.06
C VAL A 73 -14.95 -18.64 -9.81
N LEU A 74 -13.73 -18.47 -10.31
CA LEU A 74 -12.95 -19.52 -10.98
C LEU A 74 -12.20 -20.47 -10.03
N LEU A 75 -12.42 -20.36 -8.71
CA LEU A 75 -11.92 -21.36 -7.78
C LEU A 75 -12.39 -22.78 -8.16
N PRO A 76 -11.55 -23.81 -7.98
CA PRO A 76 -11.90 -25.19 -8.28
C PRO A 76 -13.21 -25.64 -7.61
N ASP A 77 -14.02 -26.43 -8.32
CA ASP A 77 -15.29 -26.98 -7.81
C ASP A 77 -15.12 -27.80 -6.52
N GLU A 78 -13.96 -28.44 -6.34
CA GLU A 78 -13.60 -29.13 -5.09
C GLU A 78 -13.51 -28.19 -3.87
N ASP A 79 -13.03 -26.96 -4.06
CA ASP A 79 -12.97 -25.97 -2.98
C ASP A 79 -14.39 -25.51 -2.59
N TRP A 80 -15.30 -25.36 -3.57
CA TRP A 80 -16.71 -25.03 -3.34
C TRP A 80 -17.45 -26.13 -2.58
N LYS A 81 -17.20 -27.39 -2.93
CA LYS A 81 -17.79 -28.56 -2.27
C LYS A 81 -17.28 -28.77 -0.84
N ALA A 82 -16.08 -28.28 -0.53
CA ALA A 82 -15.48 -28.41 0.80
C ALA A 82 -16.08 -27.47 1.85
N GLY A 83 -16.91 -26.50 1.45
CA GLY A 83 -17.66 -25.63 2.36
C GLY A 83 -17.11 -24.20 2.47
N PRO A 84 -17.83 -23.34 3.21
CA PRO A 84 -17.59 -21.90 3.21
C PRO A 84 -16.26 -21.52 3.89
N GLU A 85 -15.80 -22.25 4.90
CA GLU A 85 -14.51 -22.03 5.55
C GLU A 85 -13.35 -22.22 4.56
N ARG A 86 -13.45 -23.27 3.72
CA ARG A 86 -12.47 -23.52 2.67
C ARG A 86 -12.47 -22.38 1.65
N ILE A 87 -13.65 -21.92 1.21
CA ILE A 87 -13.74 -20.79 0.29
C ILE A 87 -13.14 -19.52 0.89
N ALA A 88 -13.44 -19.19 2.14
CA ALA A 88 -12.87 -18.04 2.84
C ALA A 88 -11.33 -18.12 2.93
N GLU A 89 -10.79 -19.31 3.21
CA GLU A 89 -9.35 -19.57 3.18
C GLU A 89 -8.75 -19.26 1.80
N ARG A 90 -9.37 -19.75 0.72
CA ARG A 90 -8.90 -19.59 -0.65
C ARG A 90 -8.95 -18.13 -1.11
N ILE A 91 -10.05 -17.44 -0.80
CA ILE A 91 -10.23 -16.01 -1.09
C ILE A 91 -9.16 -15.18 -0.38
N SER A 92 -8.94 -15.42 0.91
CA SER A 92 -7.90 -14.72 1.68
C SER A 92 -6.50 -14.90 1.08
N GLY A 93 -6.19 -16.11 0.59
CA GLY A 93 -4.94 -16.37 -0.14
C GLY A 93 -4.87 -15.67 -1.51
N LEU A 94 -5.99 -15.55 -2.21
CA LEU A 94 -6.09 -14.78 -3.46
C LEU A 94 -5.90 -13.28 -3.21
N GLN A 95 -6.52 -12.72 -2.18
CA GLN A 95 -6.38 -11.31 -1.81
C GLN A 95 -4.92 -10.92 -1.57
N ALA A 96 -4.17 -11.75 -0.84
CA ALA A 96 -2.75 -11.51 -0.61
C ALA A 96 -1.93 -11.50 -1.91
N ARG A 97 -2.15 -12.47 -2.81
CA ARG A 97 -1.48 -12.50 -4.12
C ARG A 97 -1.87 -11.31 -5.00
N TYR A 98 -3.15 -11.00 -5.05
CA TYR A 98 -3.67 -9.90 -5.85
C TYR A 98 -3.12 -8.55 -5.39
N LEU A 99 -3.04 -8.31 -4.08
CA LEU A 99 -2.41 -7.11 -3.55
C LEU A 99 -0.92 -7.05 -3.91
N ALA A 100 -0.19 -8.16 -3.82
CA ALA A 100 1.23 -8.21 -4.20
C ALA A 100 1.44 -7.90 -5.70
N GLU A 101 0.55 -8.38 -6.57
CA GLU A 101 0.56 -8.09 -8.01
C GLU A 101 0.27 -6.62 -8.31
N LYS A 102 -0.65 -6.01 -7.54
CA LYS A 102 -0.98 -4.58 -7.68
C LYS A 102 0.05 -3.66 -7.03
N THR A 103 0.83 -4.14 -6.08
CA THR A 103 1.88 -3.35 -5.41
C THR A 103 3.27 -3.91 -5.72
N PRO A 104 3.66 -3.99 -7.02
CA PRO A 104 4.89 -4.67 -7.37
C PRO A 104 6.10 -3.90 -6.84
N GLN A 105 7.03 -4.67 -6.28
CA GLN A 105 8.30 -4.21 -5.73
C GLN A 105 9.41 -5.14 -6.24
N ALA A 106 10.52 -4.58 -6.70
CA ALA A 106 11.80 -5.21 -7.04
C ALA A 106 12.61 -5.50 -5.76
N GLU A 107 11.96 -6.06 -4.74
CA GLU A 107 12.58 -6.64 -3.57
C GLU A 107 11.85 -7.94 -3.26
N ARG A 108 12.50 -8.87 -2.58
CA ARG A 108 11.90 -10.11 -2.09
C ARG A 108 11.82 -10.10 -0.58
N ILE A 109 10.66 -10.42 -0.02
CA ILE A 109 10.56 -10.76 1.39
C ILE A 109 10.96 -12.23 1.59
N GLU A 110 11.82 -12.46 2.57
CA GLU A 110 12.26 -13.78 2.98
C GLU A 110 12.07 -13.96 4.48
N PHE A 111 11.77 -15.18 4.91
CA PHE A 111 11.82 -15.56 6.31
C PHE A 111 13.17 -16.22 6.61
N VAL A 112 13.84 -15.78 7.67
CA VAL A 112 15.15 -16.26 8.13
C VAL A 112 14.93 -17.16 9.35
N PRO A 113 14.91 -18.50 9.20
CA PRO A 113 14.55 -19.43 10.27
C PRO A 113 15.42 -19.29 11.52
N GLU A 114 16.72 -19.01 11.34
CA GLU A 114 17.70 -18.90 12.43
C GLU A 114 17.38 -17.76 13.40
N THR A 115 16.75 -16.70 12.90
CA THR A 115 16.38 -15.53 13.70
C THR A 115 14.88 -15.44 13.98
N GLY A 116 14.07 -16.28 13.30
CA GLY A 116 12.62 -16.23 13.34
C GLY A 116 12.06 -14.89 12.85
N ARG A 117 12.69 -14.28 11.85
CA ARG A 117 12.37 -12.93 11.38
C ARG A 117 12.33 -12.83 9.86
N PHE A 118 11.57 -11.87 9.37
CA PHE A 118 11.54 -11.48 7.97
C PHE A 118 12.63 -10.47 7.62
N ARG A 119 13.13 -10.54 6.40
CA ARG A 119 14.05 -9.57 5.80
C ARG A 119 13.54 -9.18 4.41
N ALA A 120 13.71 -7.91 4.06
CA ALA A 120 13.61 -7.45 2.68
C ALA A 120 14.97 -7.59 2.01
N VAL A 121 15.00 -8.30 0.87
CA VAL A 121 16.19 -8.50 0.06
C VAL A 121 16.04 -7.69 -1.23
N PRO A 122 16.79 -6.59 -1.40
CA PRO A 122 16.70 -5.76 -2.59
C PRO A 122 17.31 -6.48 -3.81
N VAL A 123 16.93 -6.04 -5.00
CA VAL A 123 17.58 -6.50 -6.23
C VAL A 123 19.04 -6.03 -6.30
N PRO A 124 19.96 -6.84 -6.85
CA PRO A 124 21.36 -6.46 -6.99
C PRO A 124 21.54 -5.23 -7.87
N VAL A 125 22.49 -4.37 -7.51
CA VAL A 125 22.86 -3.19 -8.29
C VAL A 125 23.56 -3.61 -9.60
N VAL A 126 22.95 -3.27 -10.75
CA VAL A 126 23.50 -3.63 -12.08
C VAL A 126 24.65 -2.71 -12.53
N ASN A 127 24.65 -1.43 -12.14
CA ASN A 127 25.71 -0.47 -12.49
C ASN A 127 26.09 0.41 -11.28
N PRO A 128 26.97 -0.07 -10.39
CA PRO A 128 27.34 0.65 -9.17
C PRO A 128 28.03 1.99 -9.44
N GLY A 129 28.78 2.12 -10.54
CA GLY A 129 29.47 3.36 -10.88
C GLY A 129 28.51 4.47 -11.28
N LEU A 130 27.52 4.17 -12.13
CA LEU A 130 26.47 5.13 -12.47
C LEU A 130 25.62 5.48 -11.25
N LEU A 131 25.22 4.48 -10.47
CA LEU A 131 24.42 4.71 -9.26
C LEU A 131 25.16 5.58 -8.24
N GLY A 132 26.43 5.28 -8.00
CA GLY A 132 27.29 6.07 -7.12
C GLY A 132 27.43 7.51 -7.59
N ALA A 133 27.66 7.74 -8.88
CA ALA A 133 27.73 9.09 -9.44
C ALA A 133 26.41 9.86 -9.28
N SER A 134 25.26 9.21 -9.52
CA SER A 134 23.94 9.82 -9.31
C SER A 134 23.67 10.16 -7.85
N LEU A 135 24.03 9.27 -6.91
CA LEU A 135 23.87 9.54 -5.47
C LEU A 135 24.81 10.64 -4.98
N SER A 136 26.04 10.70 -5.49
CA SER A 136 26.96 11.82 -5.22
C SER A 136 26.39 13.15 -5.72
N GLN A 137 25.87 13.20 -6.94
CA GLN A 137 25.23 14.40 -7.49
C GLN A 137 24.03 14.87 -6.63
N VAL A 138 23.19 13.93 -6.16
CA VAL A 138 22.09 14.25 -5.25
C VAL A 138 22.61 14.77 -3.90
N SER A 139 23.66 14.17 -3.35
CA SER A 139 24.27 14.60 -2.09
C SER A 139 24.85 16.00 -2.20
N ASP A 140 25.64 16.27 -3.25
CA ASP A 140 26.26 17.57 -3.48
C ASP A 140 25.20 18.66 -3.67
N ALA A 141 24.16 18.39 -4.48
CA ALA A 141 23.07 19.33 -4.68
C ALA A 141 22.26 19.59 -3.40
N LEU A 142 22.12 18.58 -2.53
CA LEU A 142 21.46 18.76 -1.24
C LEU A 142 22.29 19.65 -0.32
N ASP A 143 23.60 19.42 -0.23
CA ASP A 143 24.49 20.21 0.61
C ASP A 143 24.54 21.68 0.14
N ASP A 144 24.57 21.92 -1.17
CA ASP A 144 24.47 23.27 -1.75
C ASP A 144 23.14 23.95 -1.42
N ALA A 145 22.02 23.23 -1.53
CA ALA A 145 20.70 23.75 -1.18
C ALA A 145 20.58 24.11 0.31
N LEU A 146 21.18 23.30 1.19
CA LEU A 146 21.20 23.52 2.64
C LEU A 146 22.18 24.62 3.09
N ALA A 147 23.26 24.84 2.33
CA ALA A 147 24.27 25.86 2.64
C ALA A 147 23.73 27.29 2.53
N LYS A 148 22.61 27.50 1.81
CA LYS A 148 21.99 28.82 1.61
C LYS A 148 20.66 28.91 2.37
N PRO A 149 20.62 29.58 3.54
CA PRO A 149 19.39 29.72 4.33
C PRO A 149 18.22 30.41 3.59
N SER A 150 18.53 31.21 2.57
CA SER A 150 17.54 31.87 1.71
C SER A 150 16.72 30.91 0.85
N ASN A 151 17.12 29.64 0.74
CA ASN A 151 16.49 28.65 -0.13
C ASN A 151 15.28 27.96 0.51
N GLY A 152 14.94 28.26 1.77
CA GLY A 152 13.79 27.70 2.48
C GLY A 152 13.95 26.23 2.92
N LEU A 153 14.91 25.50 2.36
CA LEU A 153 15.30 24.17 2.82
C LEU A 153 16.19 24.24 4.06
N SER A 154 16.01 23.30 4.97
CA SER A 154 16.82 23.16 6.17
C SER A 154 17.08 21.70 6.50
N GLU A 155 18.01 21.46 7.42
CA GLU A 155 18.33 20.13 7.93
C GLU A 155 17.14 19.40 8.57
N ARG A 156 16.12 20.15 8.97
CA ARG A 156 14.90 19.62 9.59
C ARG A 156 13.80 19.35 8.57
N SER A 157 13.99 19.74 7.31
CA SER A 157 13.03 19.50 6.24
C SER A 157 12.94 18.00 5.93
N ARG A 158 11.74 17.53 5.62
CA ARG A 158 11.48 16.12 5.29
C ARG A 158 12.37 15.68 4.12
N GLU A 159 12.53 16.54 3.13
CA GLU A 159 13.32 16.33 1.92
C GLU A 159 14.78 16.03 2.27
N ALA A 160 15.40 16.85 3.12
CA ALA A 160 16.79 16.66 3.56
C ALA A 160 16.96 15.34 4.32
N HIS A 161 16.04 15.02 5.24
CA HIS A 161 16.09 13.78 5.99
C HIS A 161 15.95 12.54 5.09
N VAL A 162 15.00 12.55 4.16
CA VAL A 162 14.78 11.44 3.22
C VAL A 162 16.01 11.24 2.35
N LEU A 163 16.51 12.29 1.68
CA LEU A 163 17.64 12.18 0.77
C LEU A 163 18.92 11.71 1.47
N ARG A 164 19.23 12.24 2.66
CA ARG A 164 20.39 11.77 3.45
C ARG A 164 20.28 10.29 3.79
N ARG A 165 19.10 9.85 4.22
CA ARG A 165 18.85 8.44 4.51
C ARG A 165 19.00 7.58 3.25
N THR A 166 18.47 8.03 2.11
CA THR A 166 18.60 7.32 0.83
C THR A 166 20.07 7.10 0.46
N VAL A 167 20.89 8.13 0.54
CA VAL A 167 22.33 8.05 0.21
C VAL A 167 23.09 7.17 1.22
N LEU A 168 22.86 7.36 2.53
CA LEU A 168 23.65 6.71 3.57
C LEU A 168 23.25 5.26 3.86
N LYS A 169 21.95 4.96 3.84
CA LYS A 169 21.40 3.64 4.22
C LYS A 169 21.04 2.79 3.01
N TYR A 170 20.44 3.41 1.98
CA TYR A 170 19.83 2.68 0.87
C TYR A 170 20.64 2.76 -0.42
N GLY A 171 21.90 3.21 -0.38
CA GLY A 171 22.75 3.37 -1.57
C GLY A 171 22.99 2.09 -2.38
N ASN A 172 22.65 0.92 -1.83
CA ASN A 172 22.71 -0.39 -2.47
C ASN A 172 21.33 -1.00 -2.78
N ASP A 173 20.24 -0.26 -2.57
CA ASP A 173 18.87 -0.67 -2.87
C ASP A 173 18.32 0.23 -4.00
N PRO A 174 18.44 -0.22 -5.27
CA PRO A 174 17.98 0.55 -6.41
C PRO A 174 16.51 0.95 -6.30
N GLN A 175 15.65 0.07 -5.79
CA GLN A 175 14.23 0.39 -5.68
C GLN A 175 13.98 1.49 -4.66
N ARG A 176 14.59 1.40 -3.48
CA ARG A 176 14.39 2.42 -2.45
C ARG A 176 14.93 3.78 -2.90
N ILE A 177 16.06 3.80 -3.60
CA ILE A 177 16.61 5.00 -4.22
C ILE A 177 15.62 5.60 -5.21
N GLU A 178 15.11 4.81 -6.14
CA GLU A 178 14.20 5.31 -7.17
C GLU A 178 12.92 5.91 -6.57
N MET A 179 12.32 5.26 -5.57
CA MET A 179 11.09 5.73 -4.92
C MET A 179 11.35 7.02 -4.13
N ASP A 180 12.39 7.04 -3.30
CA ASP A 180 12.72 8.21 -2.48
C ASP A 180 13.05 9.42 -3.37
N LEU A 181 13.87 9.25 -4.41
CA LEU A 181 14.20 10.33 -5.35
C LEU A 181 12.99 10.82 -6.14
N THR A 182 12.10 9.93 -6.59
CA THR A 182 10.86 10.30 -7.28
C THR A 182 9.92 11.09 -6.38
N THR A 183 9.74 10.63 -5.13
CA THR A 183 8.92 11.30 -4.13
C THR A 183 9.47 12.70 -3.81
N ILE A 184 10.78 12.83 -3.62
CA ILE A 184 11.39 14.14 -3.32
C ILE A 184 11.36 15.07 -4.53
N HIS A 185 11.62 14.58 -5.74
CA HIS A 185 11.46 15.38 -6.95
C HIS A 185 10.04 15.95 -7.07
N ALA A 186 9.00 15.12 -6.86
CA ALA A 186 7.61 15.57 -6.90
C ALA A 186 7.29 16.59 -5.79
N ALA A 187 7.82 16.40 -4.58
CA ALA A 187 7.64 17.32 -3.46
C ALA A 187 8.27 18.69 -3.75
N LEU A 188 9.53 18.71 -4.20
CA LEU A 188 10.25 19.94 -4.58
C LEU A 188 9.53 20.67 -5.72
N THR A 189 9.11 19.93 -6.76
CA THR A 189 8.35 20.48 -7.89
C THR A 189 7.11 21.23 -7.40
N ARG A 190 6.35 20.61 -6.50
CA ARG A 190 5.13 21.20 -5.93
C ARG A 190 5.43 22.40 -5.03
N GLN A 191 6.42 22.31 -4.14
CA GLN A 191 6.78 23.38 -3.22
C GLN A 191 7.30 24.62 -3.97
N ILE A 192 8.09 24.43 -5.03
CA ILE A 192 8.55 25.51 -5.90
C ILE A 192 7.37 26.15 -6.65
N ALA A 193 6.48 25.33 -7.23
CA ALA A 193 5.31 25.82 -7.95
C ALA A 193 4.31 26.57 -7.06
N ARG A 194 4.28 26.27 -5.75
CA ARG A 194 3.44 26.95 -4.75
C ARG A 194 4.13 28.14 -4.07
N GLU A 195 5.38 28.41 -4.42
CA GLU A 195 6.21 29.44 -3.78
C GLU A 195 6.51 29.16 -2.29
N ASP A 196 6.31 27.91 -1.82
CA ASP A 196 6.74 27.45 -0.49
C ASP A 196 8.28 27.36 -0.42
N LEU A 197 8.92 27.07 -1.56
CA LEU A 197 10.36 27.17 -1.76
C LEU A 197 10.65 28.12 -2.94
N PRO A 198 11.67 28.99 -2.84
CA PRO A 198 12.06 29.84 -3.96
C PRO A 198 12.63 28.98 -5.11
N PRO A 199 12.41 29.37 -6.38
CA PRO A 199 13.04 28.73 -7.54
C PRO A 199 14.51 29.17 -7.69
N SER A 200 15.30 28.99 -6.63
CA SER A 200 16.74 29.26 -6.67
C SER A 200 17.47 28.21 -7.50
N GLU A 201 18.68 28.57 -7.96
CA GLU A 201 19.54 27.67 -8.73
C GLU A 201 19.78 26.35 -7.99
N GLU A 202 19.97 26.39 -6.67
CA GLU A 202 20.23 25.18 -5.88
C GLU A 202 18.98 24.31 -5.69
N ASN A 203 17.81 24.92 -5.47
CA ASN A 203 16.56 24.16 -5.34
C ASN A 203 16.19 23.47 -6.67
N LEU A 204 16.42 24.16 -7.79
CA LEU A 204 16.23 23.61 -9.14
C LEU A 204 17.27 22.52 -9.45
N ALA A 205 18.53 22.72 -9.04
CA ALA A 205 19.59 21.71 -9.20
C ALA A 205 19.30 20.45 -8.39
N LEU A 206 18.83 20.59 -7.15
CA LEU A 206 18.42 19.45 -6.32
C LEU A 206 17.21 18.72 -6.92
N GLN A 207 16.21 19.46 -7.40
CA GLN A 207 15.05 18.90 -8.09
C GLN A 207 15.47 18.09 -9.33
N ALA A 208 16.39 18.63 -10.14
CA ALA A 208 16.91 17.97 -11.34
C ALA A 208 17.74 16.73 -10.99
N ALA A 209 18.63 16.82 -9.99
CA ALA A 209 19.44 15.69 -9.53
C ALA A 209 18.58 14.51 -9.06
N CYS A 210 17.49 14.79 -8.33
CA CYS A 210 16.54 13.76 -7.92
C CYS A 210 15.87 13.09 -9.14
N GLU A 211 15.46 13.88 -10.13
CA GLU A 211 14.84 13.34 -11.35
C GLU A 211 15.82 12.46 -12.15
N GLU A 212 17.03 12.97 -12.38
CA GLU A 212 18.09 12.28 -13.11
C GLU A 212 18.51 10.99 -12.42
N GLY A 213 18.70 11.02 -11.09
CA GLY A 213 19.02 9.83 -10.31
C GLY A 213 17.93 8.76 -10.39
N ALA A 214 16.65 9.13 -10.29
CA ALA A 214 15.55 8.19 -10.47
C ALA A 214 15.51 7.62 -11.90
N ARG A 215 15.74 8.45 -12.93
CA ARG A 215 15.83 7.99 -14.32
C ARG A 215 17.02 7.04 -14.53
N ALA A 216 18.18 7.29 -13.91
CA ALA A 216 19.36 6.44 -14.01
C ALA A 216 19.13 5.05 -13.43
N VAL A 217 18.42 4.96 -12.29
CA VAL A 217 18.00 3.66 -11.75
C VAL A 217 17.09 2.92 -12.72
N ARG A 218 16.04 3.57 -13.23
CA ARG A 218 15.08 2.95 -14.17
C ARG A 218 15.75 2.49 -15.47
N ALA A 219 16.75 3.23 -15.95
CA ALA A 219 17.53 2.87 -17.14
C ALA A 219 18.37 1.60 -16.94
N THR A 220 18.78 1.31 -15.71
CA THR A 220 19.63 0.15 -15.37
C THR A 220 18.85 -1.04 -14.81
N HIS A 221 17.62 -0.82 -14.34
CA HIS A 221 16.75 -1.84 -13.74
C HIS A 221 15.37 -1.84 -14.44
N PRO A 222 15.21 -2.60 -15.56
CA PRO A 222 13.96 -2.64 -16.32
C PRO A 222 12.75 -3.15 -15.53
N GLU A 223 12.96 -3.96 -14.49
CA GLU A 223 11.88 -4.38 -13.59
C GLU A 223 11.35 -3.22 -12.74
N ILE A 224 12.22 -2.37 -12.19
CA ILE A 224 11.82 -1.17 -11.45
C ILE A 224 11.06 -0.23 -12.39
N ALA A 225 11.56 -0.03 -13.61
CA ALA A 225 10.86 0.79 -14.62
C ALA A 225 9.44 0.27 -14.91
N ARG A 226 9.26 -1.05 -15.08
CA ARG A 226 7.94 -1.66 -15.28
C ARG A 226 7.03 -1.52 -14.07
N ASN A 227 7.54 -1.81 -12.87
CA ASN A 227 6.78 -1.67 -11.62
C ASN A 227 6.29 -0.23 -11.44
N ARG A 228 7.12 0.76 -11.76
CA ARG A 228 6.71 2.17 -11.71
C ARG A 228 5.63 2.54 -12.71
N GLN A 229 5.63 1.95 -13.90
CA GLN A 229 4.52 2.15 -14.84
C GLN A 229 3.21 1.64 -14.27
N ILE A 230 3.21 0.45 -13.65
CA ILE A 230 2.03 -0.13 -12.98
C ILE A 230 1.55 0.79 -11.85
N LEU A 231 2.46 1.20 -10.96
CA LEU A 231 2.13 2.04 -9.80
C LEU A 231 1.67 3.44 -10.22
N SER A 232 2.22 4.01 -11.29
CA SER A 232 1.82 5.35 -11.78
C SER A 232 0.39 5.40 -12.32
N GLN A 233 -0.20 4.25 -12.64
CA GLN A 233 -1.58 4.14 -13.09
C GLN A 233 -2.57 4.00 -11.92
N GLN A 234 -2.07 3.77 -10.71
CA GLN A 234 -2.91 3.58 -9.51
C GLN A 234 -3.10 4.89 -8.78
N ALA A 235 -4.31 5.08 -8.25
CA ALA A 235 -4.65 6.21 -7.41
C ALA A 235 -5.12 5.66 -6.05
N TRP A 236 -4.23 5.74 -5.05
CA TRP A 236 -4.55 5.32 -3.70
C TRP A 236 -5.67 6.18 -3.10
N THR A 237 -6.72 5.56 -2.57
CA THR A 237 -7.75 6.30 -1.83
C THR A 237 -7.26 6.64 -0.41
N GLU A 238 -7.97 7.54 0.27
CA GLU A 238 -7.64 7.93 1.65
C GLU A 238 -8.08 6.84 2.64
N MET A 239 -7.20 6.50 3.59
CA MET A 239 -7.55 5.58 4.67
C MET A 239 -8.53 6.20 5.65
N THR A 240 -9.52 5.42 6.06
CA THR A 240 -10.41 5.79 7.17
C THR A 240 -9.63 5.86 8.49
N PRO A 241 -10.11 6.62 9.49
CA PRO A 241 -9.50 6.67 10.82
C PRO A 241 -9.34 5.29 11.46
N GLU A 242 -10.30 4.39 11.24
CA GLU A 242 -10.29 3.02 11.75
C GLU A 242 -9.18 2.20 11.08
N ALA A 243 -9.02 2.33 9.75
CA ALA A 243 -7.95 1.66 9.01
C ALA A 243 -6.58 2.17 9.46
N LYS A 244 -6.41 3.48 9.64
CA LYS A 244 -5.18 4.08 10.20
C LYS A 244 -4.83 3.51 11.56
N ALA A 245 -5.81 3.41 12.46
CA ALA A 245 -5.59 2.83 13.79
C ALA A 245 -5.19 1.35 13.74
N ILE A 246 -5.70 0.57 12.77
CA ILE A 246 -5.30 -0.83 12.57
C ILE A 246 -3.85 -0.91 12.07
N VAL A 247 -3.50 -0.11 11.06
CA VAL A 247 -2.14 -0.05 10.51
C VAL A 247 -1.13 0.38 11.58
N GLU A 248 -1.45 1.40 12.37
CA GLU A 248 -0.61 1.86 13.47
C GLU A 248 -0.43 0.79 14.55
N LYS A 249 -1.50 0.11 14.96
CA LYS A 249 -1.44 -0.99 15.94
C LYS A 249 -0.66 -2.21 15.44
N ALA A 250 -0.52 -2.39 14.13
CA ALA A 250 0.27 -3.48 13.56
C ALA A 250 1.79 -3.20 13.60
N LEU A 251 2.21 -1.94 13.79
CA LEU A 251 3.64 -1.57 13.76
C LEU A 251 4.49 -2.38 14.77
N PRO A 252 4.11 -2.54 16.05
CA PRO A 252 4.89 -3.35 16.99
C PRO A 252 4.99 -4.83 16.57
N VAL A 253 3.95 -5.37 15.93
CA VAL A 253 3.93 -6.75 15.44
C VAL A 253 4.90 -6.91 14.27
N LEU A 254 4.78 -6.02 13.27
CA LEU A 254 5.63 -6.04 12.07
C LEU A 254 7.11 -5.83 12.42
N THR A 255 7.41 -4.93 13.35
CA THR A 255 8.79 -4.68 13.81
C THR A 255 9.35 -5.86 14.62
N ALA A 256 8.56 -6.47 15.50
CA ALA A 256 9.03 -7.60 16.33
C ALA A 256 9.47 -8.80 15.50
N ILE A 257 8.80 -9.06 14.36
CA ILE A 257 9.06 -10.19 13.47
C ILE A 257 9.97 -9.83 12.30
N SER A 258 10.48 -8.61 12.23
CA SER A 258 11.37 -8.16 11.17
C SER A 258 12.82 -8.11 11.68
N ASP A 259 13.76 -8.29 10.77
CA ASP A 259 15.15 -7.96 11.03
C ASP A 259 15.34 -6.45 11.24
N GLN A 260 16.52 -6.04 11.66
CA GLN A 260 16.75 -4.63 12.02
C GLN A 260 16.41 -3.68 10.86
N SER A 261 16.85 -4.00 9.64
CA SER A 261 16.63 -3.13 8.49
C SER A 261 15.15 -2.98 8.18
N LEU A 262 14.43 -4.11 8.10
CA LEU A 262 13.01 -4.12 7.77
C LEU A 262 12.14 -3.53 8.90
N ALA A 263 12.52 -3.73 10.17
CA ALA A 263 11.84 -3.11 11.30
C ALA A 263 11.99 -1.58 11.28
N GLU A 264 13.18 -1.06 10.99
CA GLU A 264 13.41 0.38 10.82
C GLU A 264 12.58 0.94 9.65
N ASP A 265 12.46 0.20 8.55
CA ASP A 265 11.65 0.64 7.42
C ASP A 265 10.17 0.74 7.79
N PHE A 266 9.60 -0.26 8.48
CA PHE A 266 8.22 -0.17 8.98
C PHE A 266 8.06 0.99 9.98
N GLY A 267 9.06 1.18 10.86
CA GLY A 267 9.09 2.28 11.83
C GLY A 267 9.13 3.66 11.19
N ALA A 268 9.56 3.79 9.95
CA ALA A 268 9.50 5.04 9.20
C ALA A 268 8.24 5.15 8.31
N ASP A 269 7.94 4.08 7.57
CA ASP A 269 6.91 4.12 6.53
C ASP A 269 5.50 4.10 7.13
N ILE A 270 5.24 3.39 8.23
CA ILE A 270 3.91 3.34 8.86
C ILE A 270 3.51 4.69 9.47
N PRO A 271 4.34 5.37 10.29
CA PRO A 271 3.99 6.70 10.78
C PRO A 271 3.77 7.71 9.66
N GLU A 272 4.54 7.64 8.57
CA GLU A 272 4.32 8.49 7.40
C GLU A 272 2.98 8.16 6.70
N LEU A 273 2.66 6.88 6.58
CA LEU A 273 1.43 6.38 5.94
C LEU A 273 0.16 6.81 6.69
N VAL A 274 0.18 6.80 8.03
CA VAL A 274 -1.00 7.14 8.84
C VAL A 274 -1.12 8.63 9.17
N ASN A 275 -0.08 9.43 8.90
CA ASN A 275 -0.05 10.84 9.28
C ASN A 275 -0.70 11.75 8.23
N ASP A 276 -1.74 12.45 8.64
CA ASP A 276 -2.50 13.42 7.83
C ASP A 276 -1.80 14.79 7.68
N ALA A 277 -0.67 15.00 8.35
CA ALA A 277 0.00 16.30 8.44
C ALA A 277 0.81 16.72 7.19
N ILE A 278 0.82 15.93 6.11
CA ILE A 278 1.33 16.42 4.82
C ILE A 278 0.23 17.30 4.22
N GLY A 279 0.32 18.60 4.45
CA GLY A 279 -0.73 19.62 4.25
C GLY A 279 -1.51 19.59 2.92
N PRO A 280 -2.63 20.34 2.85
CA PRO A 280 -3.69 20.11 1.86
C PRO A 280 -3.17 20.17 0.41
N PRO A 281 -3.42 19.11 -0.38
CA PRO A 281 -3.39 19.15 -1.83
C PRO A 281 -4.44 20.13 -2.38
N PRO A 282 -4.22 20.68 -3.59
CA PRO A 282 -5.21 21.54 -4.24
C PRO A 282 -6.48 20.73 -4.57
N ASP A 283 -7.61 21.41 -4.76
CA ASP A 283 -8.92 20.80 -5.07
C ASP A 283 -8.97 19.94 -6.36
N TRP A 284 -7.89 19.90 -7.14
CA TRP A 284 -7.80 19.14 -8.40
C TRP A 284 -6.85 17.94 -8.37
N ALA A 285 -6.13 17.68 -7.27
CA ALA A 285 -5.25 16.52 -7.13
C ALA A 285 -5.74 15.61 -5.98
N PRO A 286 -5.89 14.29 -6.19
CA PRO A 286 -6.26 13.38 -5.11
C PRO A 286 -5.29 13.50 -3.93
N ARG A 287 -5.82 13.61 -2.70
CA ARG A 287 -5.03 13.50 -1.47
C ARG A 287 -4.66 12.03 -1.29
N LEU A 288 -3.49 11.65 -1.77
CA LEU A 288 -3.02 10.29 -1.66
C LEU A 288 -2.35 10.11 -0.28
N PRO A 289 -2.43 8.93 0.36
CA PRO A 289 -1.37 8.51 1.28
C PRO A 289 -0.01 8.67 0.59
N GLY A 290 1.10 8.68 1.32
CA GLY A 290 2.40 8.56 0.67
C GLY A 290 2.37 7.32 -0.21
N ALA A 291 2.17 7.47 -1.53
CA ALA A 291 1.83 6.35 -2.41
C ALA A 291 2.95 5.30 -2.38
N ASP A 292 4.18 5.78 -2.19
CA ASP A 292 5.37 4.98 -2.01
C ASP A 292 5.42 4.27 -0.63
N PRO A 293 5.24 4.94 0.53
CA PRO A 293 5.03 4.26 1.82
C PRO A 293 3.90 3.22 1.80
N ALA A 294 2.73 3.55 1.24
CA ALA A 294 1.59 2.62 1.12
C ALA A 294 2.00 1.39 0.31
N THR A 295 2.55 1.61 -0.88
CA THR A 295 3.01 0.52 -1.76
C THR A 295 4.01 -0.38 -1.05
N ARG A 296 5.02 0.17 -0.36
CA ARG A 296 6.01 -0.64 0.36
C ARG A 296 5.39 -1.44 1.49
N VAL A 297 4.61 -0.80 2.37
CA VAL A 297 4.00 -1.48 3.52
C VAL A 297 3.09 -2.61 3.04
N PHE A 298 2.18 -2.34 2.11
CA PHE A 298 1.20 -3.32 1.65
C PHE A 298 1.80 -4.40 0.75
N SER A 299 2.83 -4.09 -0.04
CA SER A 299 3.59 -5.10 -0.80
C SER A 299 4.32 -6.07 0.15
N ARG A 300 5.02 -5.56 1.16
CA ARG A 300 5.76 -6.39 2.11
C ARG A 300 4.83 -7.25 2.95
N VAL A 301 3.75 -6.68 3.46
CA VAL A 301 2.72 -7.40 4.22
C VAL A 301 2.06 -8.49 3.37
N SER A 302 1.75 -8.22 2.10
CA SER A 302 1.16 -9.23 1.23
C SER A 302 2.12 -10.40 0.94
N GLN A 303 3.40 -10.13 0.70
CA GLN A 303 4.43 -11.16 0.57
C GLN A 303 4.61 -11.97 1.86
N MET A 304 4.67 -11.32 3.03
CA MET A 304 4.70 -11.99 4.33
C MET A 304 3.48 -12.88 4.54
N THR A 305 2.29 -12.41 4.18
CA THR A 305 1.04 -13.19 4.25
C THR A 305 1.13 -14.45 3.40
N ILE A 306 1.67 -14.35 2.18
CA ILE A 306 1.86 -15.51 1.32
C ILE A 306 2.82 -16.52 1.97
N ILE A 307 3.94 -16.06 2.53
CA ILE A 307 4.93 -16.91 3.20
C ILE A 307 4.31 -17.62 4.42
N LEU A 308 3.67 -16.87 5.31
CA LEU A 308 3.01 -17.39 6.52
C LEU A 308 1.96 -18.45 6.20
N ARG A 309 1.24 -18.31 5.08
CA ARG A 309 0.22 -19.27 4.64
C ARG A 309 0.81 -20.49 3.94
N SER A 310 2.02 -20.38 3.40
CA SER A 310 2.69 -21.46 2.69
C SER A 310 3.49 -22.41 3.60
N SER A 311 3.80 -21.98 4.83
CA SER A 311 4.65 -22.72 5.77
C SER A 311 4.11 -22.67 7.19
N LEU A 312 3.64 -23.80 7.70
CA LEU A 312 3.21 -23.94 9.10
C LEU A 312 4.36 -23.70 10.08
N GLU A 313 5.57 -24.14 9.74
CA GLU A 313 6.77 -23.92 10.56
C GLU A 313 7.08 -22.43 10.70
N THR A 314 6.99 -21.67 9.61
CA THR A 314 7.18 -20.22 9.63
C THR A 314 6.10 -19.53 10.46
N LEU A 315 4.84 -19.96 10.31
CA LEU A 315 3.74 -19.42 11.08
C LEU A 315 3.89 -19.72 12.58
N ASP A 316 4.35 -20.91 12.94
CA ASP A 316 4.63 -21.30 14.33
C ASP A 316 5.74 -20.45 14.94
N ALA A 317 6.86 -20.32 14.23
CA ALA A 317 7.98 -19.50 14.69
C ALA A 317 7.56 -18.03 14.93
N VAL A 318 6.70 -17.49 14.06
CA VAL A 318 6.17 -16.12 14.21
C VAL A 318 5.16 -16.03 15.36
N ALA A 319 4.26 -17.01 15.49
CA ALA A 319 3.27 -17.08 16.55
C ALA A 319 3.93 -17.18 17.94
N ASP A 320 4.91 -18.07 18.10
CA ASP A 320 5.69 -18.25 19.32
C ASP A 320 6.45 -16.98 19.70
N ARG A 321 7.06 -16.32 18.70
CA ARG A 321 7.79 -15.06 18.89
C ARG A 321 6.91 -13.92 19.38
N LEU A 322 5.67 -13.86 18.90
CA LEU A 322 4.69 -12.84 19.27
C LEU A 322 3.91 -13.20 20.53
N GLY A 323 3.99 -14.44 21.01
CA GLY A 323 3.11 -14.95 22.07
C GLY A 323 1.64 -14.95 21.64
N MET A 324 1.37 -15.17 20.35
CA MET A 324 0.04 -15.15 19.74
C MET A 324 -0.32 -16.53 19.20
N THR A 325 -1.60 -16.79 19.00
CA THR A 325 -2.07 -17.95 18.24
C THR A 325 -1.86 -17.75 16.73
N ARG A 326 -1.74 -18.85 15.98
CA ARG A 326 -1.71 -18.85 14.50
C ARG A 326 -2.85 -18.01 13.90
N GLY A 327 -4.04 -18.12 14.48
CA GLY A 327 -5.24 -17.42 14.01
C GLY A 327 -5.18 -15.91 14.24
N GLU A 328 -4.57 -15.45 15.33
CA GLU A 328 -4.35 -14.02 15.59
C GLU A 328 -3.32 -13.44 14.63
N VAL A 329 -2.20 -14.14 14.41
CA VAL A 329 -1.18 -13.71 13.44
C VAL A 329 -1.80 -13.58 12.05
N ILE A 330 -2.44 -14.64 11.54
CA ILE A 330 -3.08 -14.60 10.22
C ILE A 330 -4.16 -13.51 10.16
N GLY A 331 -4.94 -13.33 11.24
CA GLY A 331 -5.95 -12.28 11.32
C GLY A 331 -5.37 -10.88 11.09
N ILE A 332 -4.27 -10.53 11.75
CA ILE A 332 -3.61 -9.22 11.59
C ILE A 332 -3.16 -9.02 10.14
N PHE A 333 -2.49 -10.01 9.56
CA PHE A 333 -1.97 -9.94 8.19
C PHE A 333 -3.10 -9.82 7.15
N LEU A 334 -4.17 -10.58 7.32
CA LEU A 334 -5.35 -10.49 6.43
C LEU A 334 -6.07 -9.15 6.57
N SER A 335 -6.16 -8.58 7.78
CA SER A 335 -6.70 -7.23 7.96
C SER A 335 -5.88 -6.18 7.22
N LEU A 336 -4.55 -6.23 7.29
CA LEU A 336 -3.69 -5.31 6.56
C LEU A 336 -3.77 -5.50 5.03
N VAL A 337 -3.85 -6.75 4.55
CA VAL A 337 -4.09 -7.03 3.13
C VAL A 337 -5.43 -6.47 2.68
N GLY A 338 -6.49 -6.65 3.48
CA GLY A 338 -7.81 -6.08 3.20
C GLY A 338 -7.80 -4.56 3.10
N ILE A 339 -7.09 -3.89 4.03
CA ILE A 339 -6.90 -2.44 3.99
C ILE A 339 -6.16 -2.05 2.70
N GLY A 340 -5.05 -2.69 2.38
CA GLY A 340 -4.29 -2.41 1.15
C GLY A 340 -5.14 -2.51 -0.11
N LEU A 341 -6.00 -3.55 -0.20
CA LEU A 341 -6.93 -3.71 -1.32
C LEU A 341 -8.03 -2.65 -1.38
N SER A 342 -8.57 -2.22 -0.24
CA SER A 342 -9.60 -1.18 -0.19
C SER A 342 -9.10 0.20 -0.64
N LEU A 343 -7.77 0.38 -0.67
CA LEU A 343 -7.15 1.63 -1.05
C LEU A 343 -6.76 1.71 -2.53
N LEU A 344 -6.74 0.57 -3.24
CA LEU A 344 -6.49 0.51 -4.68
C LEU A 344 -7.78 0.74 -5.47
#